data_AF-A0A7S3VDJ5-F1
#
_entry.id   AF-A0A7S3VDJ5-F1
#
_cell.length_a   1.000
_cell.length_b   1.000
_cell.length_c   1.000
_cell.angle_alpha   90.00
_cell.angle_beta   90.00
_cell.angle_gamma   90.00
#
_symmetry.space_group_name_H-M   'P 1'
#
loop_
_entity.id
_entity.type
_entity.pdbx_description
1 polymer ?
#
loop_
_entity_poly.entity_id
_entity_poly.type
_entity_poly.pdbx_seq_one_letter_code
_entity_poly.pdbx_strand_id
1 'polypeptide(L)'
;MRLHIYNGLENEKVPKDVTHVIVDNSVTVIKRWAFYECRHLVSLIMGDSVKRIEEKVFIYCVALRFIRLSKALEYIGQYAFLNCRSLEAVFLPSTVKSI
;
A
#
# COMPACT_ATOMS: atom_id res chain seq x y z
N MET A 1 16.44 -2.61 -2.22
CA MET A 1 16.05 -1.95 -3.49
C MET A 1 14.88 -1.00 -3.26
N ARG A 2 14.88 0.18 -3.90
CA ARG A 2 13.78 1.18 -3.90
C ARG A 2 13.03 1.08 -5.23
N LEU A 3 11.71 0.92 -5.20
CA LEU A 3 10.85 0.78 -6.38
C LEU A 3 9.91 1.98 -6.51
N HIS A 4 9.71 2.45 -7.73
CA HIS A 4 8.68 3.43 -8.10
C HIS A 4 7.59 2.73 -8.90
N ILE A 5 6.33 3.00 -8.56
CA ILE A 5 5.16 2.40 -9.22
C ILE A 5 4.40 3.49 -9.95
N TYR A 6 4.23 3.28 -11.26
CA TYR A 6 3.46 4.13 -12.17
C TYR A 6 2.26 3.33 -12.71
N ASN A 7 1.18 4.01 -13.12
CA ASN A 7 0.04 3.42 -13.85
C ASN A 7 -0.72 2.27 -13.15
N GLY A 8 -0.71 2.24 -11.81
CA GLY A 8 -1.73 1.53 -11.02
C GLY A 8 -1.75 0.01 -11.15
N LEU A 9 -0.60 -0.66 -10.98
CA LEU A 9 -0.47 -2.11 -10.71
C LEU A 9 -1.42 -3.00 -11.53
N GLU A 10 -1.68 -2.64 -12.80
CA GLU A 10 -2.48 -3.46 -13.69
C GLU A 10 -1.62 -4.66 -14.11
N ASN A 11 -1.76 -5.77 -13.38
CA ASN A 11 -1.17 -7.08 -13.69
C ASN A 11 0.33 -7.24 -13.41
N GLU A 12 1.00 -6.26 -12.83
CA GLU A 12 2.41 -6.37 -12.46
C GLU A 12 2.58 -6.72 -10.98
N LYS A 13 3.09 -7.92 -10.70
CA LYS A 13 3.44 -8.34 -9.33
C LYS A 13 4.66 -7.55 -8.88
N VAL A 14 4.53 -6.83 -7.77
CA VAL A 14 5.67 -6.17 -7.14
C VAL A 14 6.71 -7.22 -6.73
N PRO A 15 8.02 -7.03 -7.07
CA PRO A 15 9.09 -7.92 -6.64
C PRO A 15 9.10 -8.13 -5.12
N LYS A 16 9.42 -9.33 -4.64
CA LYS A 16 9.27 -9.69 -3.21
C LYS A 16 10.42 -9.22 -2.32
N ASP A 17 11.53 -8.83 -2.93
CA ASP A 17 12.73 -8.29 -2.30
C ASP A 17 12.73 -6.75 -2.17
N VAL A 18 11.61 -6.09 -2.54
CA VAL A 18 11.48 -4.64 -2.33
C VAL A 18 11.51 -4.29 -0.86
N THR A 19 12.20 -3.20 -0.56
CA THR A 19 12.33 -2.68 0.81
C THR A 19 11.65 -1.32 0.98
N HIS A 20 11.61 -0.53 -0.08
CA HIS A 20 11.05 0.81 -0.08
C HIS A 20 10.27 1.02 -1.37
N VAL A 21 9.04 1.51 -1.26
CA VAL A 21 8.14 1.73 -2.39
C VAL A 21 7.63 3.16 -2.39
N ILE A 22 7.63 3.77 -3.57
CA ILE A 22 6.91 5.01 -3.85
C ILE A 22 5.84 4.70 -4.87
N VAL A 23 4.60 5.05 -4.54
CA VAL A 23 3.47 5.04 -5.48
C VAL A 23 3.30 6.46 -5.98
N ASP A 24 3.45 6.68 -7.28
CA ASP A 24 3.40 8.01 -7.86
C ASP A 24 1.96 8.54 -8.08
N ASN A 25 1.84 9.84 -8.33
CA ASN A 25 0.55 10.54 -8.46
C ASN A 25 -0.26 10.15 -9.72
N SER A 26 0.26 9.28 -10.58
CA SER A 26 -0.50 8.70 -11.69
C SER A 26 -1.40 7.53 -11.26
N VAL A 27 -1.23 7.03 -10.03
CA VAL A 27 -1.97 5.88 -9.51
C VAL A 27 -3.21 6.34 -8.75
N THR A 28 -4.37 5.79 -9.07
CA THR A 28 -5.64 6.08 -8.38
C THR A 28 -6.13 4.92 -7.52
N VAL A 29 -5.71 3.69 -7.81
CA VAL A 29 -6.12 2.46 -7.10
C VAL A 29 -4.90 1.57 -6.86
N ILE A 30 -4.76 1.04 -5.65
CA ILE A 30 -3.87 -0.08 -5.34
C ILE A 30 -4.68 -1.37 -5.41
N LYS A 31 -4.40 -2.19 -6.42
CA LYS A 31 -5.18 -3.40 -6.72
C LYS A 31 -4.96 -4.52 -5.69
N ARG A 32 -5.96 -5.40 -5.58
CA ARG A 32 -5.96 -6.58 -4.74
C ARG A 32 -4.64 -7.36 -4.89
N TRP A 33 -4.06 -7.75 -3.75
CA TRP A 33 -2.81 -8.51 -3.65
C TRP A 33 -1.53 -7.85 -4.21
N ALA A 34 -1.55 -6.57 -4.59
CA ALA A 34 -0.40 -5.98 -5.26
C ALA A 34 0.92 -6.05 -4.46
N PHE A 35 0.84 -5.99 -3.11
CA PHE A 35 1.98 -6.14 -2.20
C PHE A 35 1.89 -7.40 -1.34
N TYR A 36 1.08 -8.39 -1.74
CA TYR A 36 0.90 -9.64 -1.01
C TYR A 36 2.26 -10.31 -0.74
N GLU A 37 2.56 -10.62 0.52
CA GLU A 37 3.84 -11.23 0.94
C GLU A 37 5.10 -10.45 0.55
N CYS A 38 5.03 -9.13 0.38
CA CYS A 38 6.24 -8.29 0.34
C CYS A 38 6.87 -8.22 1.74
N ARG A 39 7.45 -9.34 2.21
CA ARG A 39 7.92 -9.55 3.60
C ARG A 39 9.10 -8.66 3.97
N HIS A 40 9.83 -8.14 2.98
CA HIS A 40 10.97 -7.22 3.16
C HIS A 40 10.59 -5.75 3.03
N LEU A 41 9.33 -5.41 2.68
CA LEU A 41 8.89 -4.03 2.54
C LEU A 41 8.91 -3.35 3.91
N VAL A 42 9.77 -2.34 4.08
CA VAL A 42 9.94 -1.58 5.31
C VAL A 42 9.11 -0.30 5.29
N SER A 43 9.09 0.40 4.15
CA SER A 43 8.36 1.66 4.01
C SER A 43 7.61 1.76 2.68
N LEU A 44 6.41 2.33 2.72
CA LEU A 44 5.67 2.73 1.53
C LEU A 44 5.21 4.19 1.63
N ILE A 45 5.46 4.94 0.56
CA ILE A 45 5.02 6.33 0.42
C ILE A 45 4.02 6.41 -0.73
N MET A 46 2.77 6.73 -0.42
CA MET A 46 1.71 6.84 -1.41
C MET A 46 1.53 8.28 -1.89
N GLY A 47 1.50 8.51 -3.19
CA GLY A 47 1.12 9.78 -3.81
C GLY A 47 -0.28 10.22 -3.39
N ASP A 48 -0.60 11.50 -3.59
CA ASP A 48 -1.82 12.12 -3.08
C ASP A 48 -3.04 11.89 -4.01
N SER A 49 -2.89 11.08 -5.06
CA SER A 49 -3.93 10.73 -6.04
C SER A 49 -4.67 9.42 -5.75
N VAL A 50 -4.12 8.54 -4.89
CA VAL A 50 -4.70 7.23 -4.65
C VAL A 50 -5.99 7.39 -3.85
N LYS A 51 -7.09 6.87 -4.40
CA LYS A 51 -8.42 6.92 -3.80
C LYS A 51 -8.84 5.62 -3.15
N ARG A 52 -8.26 4.49 -3.58
CA ARG A 52 -8.68 3.17 -3.15
C ARG A 52 -7.49 2.25 -2.89
N ILE A 53 -7.48 1.62 -1.71
CA ILE A 53 -6.69 0.43 -1.43
C ILE A 53 -7.68 -0.73 -1.45
N GLU A 54 -7.52 -1.68 -2.35
CA GLU A 54 -8.41 -2.84 -2.42
C GLU A 54 -8.15 -3.85 -1.29
N GLU A 55 -8.92 -4.94 -1.27
CA GLU A 55 -8.75 -5.97 -0.25
C GLU A 55 -7.37 -6.63 -0.34
N LYS A 56 -6.88 -7.09 0.82
CA LYS A 56 -5.71 -7.97 0.91
C LYS A 56 -4.40 -7.43 0.28
N VAL A 57 -4.25 -6.11 0.14
CA VAL A 57 -3.13 -5.48 -0.56
C VAL A 57 -1.77 -5.76 0.10
N PHE A 58 -1.66 -5.56 1.42
CA PHE A 58 -0.41 -5.67 2.20
C PHE A 58 -0.40 -6.91 3.11
N ILE A 59 -1.14 -7.96 2.76
CA ILE A 59 -1.15 -9.17 3.58
C ILE A 59 0.26 -9.74 3.73
N TYR A 60 0.65 -10.07 4.96
CA TYR A 60 1.97 -10.61 5.31
C TYR A 60 3.16 -9.69 4.96
N CYS A 61 2.95 -8.38 4.82
CA CYS A 61 4.04 -7.39 4.83
C CYS A 61 4.63 -7.24 6.23
N VAL A 62 5.29 -8.29 6.73
CA VAL A 62 5.69 -8.41 8.15
C VAL A 62 6.72 -7.37 8.59
N ALA A 63 7.54 -6.85 7.66
CA ALA A 63 8.53 -5.81 7.94
C ALA A 63 8.01 -4.37 7.73
N LEU A 64 6.76 -4.19 7.29
CA LEU A 64 6.22 -2.86 6.99
C LEU A 64 6.06 -2.09 8.29
N ARG A 65 6.90 -1.08 8.49
CA ARG A 65 6.93 -0.23 9.69
C ARG A 65 6.27 1.11 9.45
N PHE A 66 6.43 1.65 8.25
CA PHE A 66 5.94 2.99 7.91
C PHE A 66 5.12 2.96 6.62
N ILE A 67 3.91 3.50 6.67
CA ILE A 67 3.10 3.77 5.49
C ILE A 67 2.56 5.20 5.54
N ARG A 68 2.84 5.99 4.50
CA ARG A 68 2.14 7.26 4.25
C ARG A 68 0.99 7.00 3.30
N LEU A 69 -0.23 7.20 3.79
CA LEU A 69 -1.45 7.11 2.98
C LEU A 69 -1.66 8.38 2.14
N SER A 70 -2.35 8.21 1.02
CA SER A 70 -2.79 9.31 0.15
C SER A 70 -3.78 10.23 0.87
N LYS A 71 -3.66 11.54 0.69
CA LYS A 71 -4.65 12.50 1.20
C LYS A 71 -6.01 12.39 0.51
N ALA A 72 -6.09 11.76 -0.65
CA ALA A 72 -7.33 11.51 -1.38
C ALA A 72 -7.91 10.11 -1.11
N LEU A 73 -7.36 9.35 -0.16
CA LEU A 73 -7.80 7.98 0.10
C LEU A 73 -9.23 7.95 0.66
N GLU A 74 -10.14 7.25 -0.02
CA GLU A 74 -11.55 7.17 0.36
C GLU A 74 -11.96 5.80 0.89
N TYR A 75 -11.24 4.73 0.50
CA TYR A 75 -11.61 3.35 0.80
C TYR A 75 -10.39 2.48 1.07
N ILE A 76 -10.48 1.67 2.13
CA ILE A 76 -9.52 0.61 2.48
C ILE A 76 -10.29 -0.72 2.45
N GLY A 77 -9.78 -1.68 1.68
CA GLY A 77 -10.43 -2.97 1.55
C GLY A 77 -10.21 -3.90 2.74
N GLN A 78 -11.09 -4.88 2.87
CA GLN A 78 -11.03 -5.89 3.92
C GLN A 78 -9.65 -6.58 3.94
N TYR A 79 -9.11 -6.75 5.15
CA TYR A 79 -7.80 -7.39 5.37
C TYR A 79 -6.63 -6.72 4.64
N ALA A 80 -6.74 -5.45 4.20
CA ALA A 80 -5.68 -4.76 3.47
C ALA A 80 -4.33 -4.78 4.21
N PHE A 81 -4.34 -4.78 5.55
CA PHE A 81 -3.14 -4.80 6.40
C PHE A 81 -3.02 -6.06 7.27
N LEU A 82 -3.67 -7.17 6.91
CA LEU A 82 -3.62 -8.39 7.72
C LEU A 82 -2.18 -8.90 7.87
N ASN A 83 -1.79 -9.23 9.10
CA ASN A 83 -0.45 -9.71 9.44
C ASN A 83 0.71 -8.74 9.11
N CYS A 84 0.46 -7.43 9.06
CA CYS A 84 1.51 -6.39 9.07
C CYS A 84 2.08 -6.22 10.50
N ARG A 85 2.86 -7.19 10.98
CA ARG A 85 3.27 -7.29 12.39
C ARG A 85 4.14 -6.15 12.91
N SER A 86 4.91 -5.50 12.05
CA SER A 86 5.77 -4.36 12.43
C SER A 86 5.09 -3.00 12.26
N LEU A 87 3.83 -2.97 11.82
CA LEU A 87 3.11 -1.73 11.56
C LEU A 87 2.51 -1.22 12.87
N GLU A 88 3.19 -0.28 13.51
CA GLU A 88 2.82 0.22 14.85
C GLU A 88 1.61 1.15 14.82
N ALA A 89 1.52 2.02 13.80
CA ALA A 89 0.43 2.98 13.66
C ALA A 89 0.17 3.31 12.18
N VAL A 90 -1.09 3.61 11.87
CA VAL A 90 -1.51 4.10 10.56
C VAL A 90 -2.36 5.35 10.77
N PHE A 91 -1.89 6.49 10.25
CA PHE A 91 -2.66 7.73 10.27
C PHE A 91 -3.66 7.70 9.12
N LEU A 92 -4.94 7.60 9.45
CA LEU A 92 -6.02 7.63 8.47
C LEU A 92 -6.32 9.08 8.05
N PRO A 93 -6.30 9.38 6.74
CA PRO A 93 -6.81 10.64 6.21
C PRO A 93 -8.30 10.82 6.58
N SER A 94 -8.73 12.06 6.82
CA SER A 94 -10.14 12.38 7.09
C SER A 94 -11.09 12.07 5.92
N THR A 95 -10.54 11.76 4.75
CA THR A 95 -11.28 11.38 3.55
C THR A 95 -11.72 9.93 3.53
N VAL A 96 -11.20 9.07 4.42
CA VAL A 96 -11.55 7.64 4.45
C VAL A 96 -12.99 7.48 4.94
N LYS A 97 -13.84 6.91 4.08
CA LYS A 97 -15.27 6.71 4.34
C LYS A 97 -15.63 5.29 4.76
N SER A 98 -14.80 4.30 4.40
CA SER A 98 -15.08 2.87 4.64
C SER A 98 -13.79 2.06 4.74
N ILE A 99 -13.83 1.04 5.63
CA ILE A 99 -12.77 0.08 5.96
C ILE A 99 -13.40 -1.33 6.03
#